data_AF-A0A8J7YIC9-F1
#
_entry.id   AF-A0A8J7YIC9-F1
#
_cell.length_a   1.000
_cell.length_b   1.000
_cell.length_c   1.000
_cell.angle_alpha   90.00
_cell.angle_beta   90.00
_cell.angle_gamma   90.00
#
_symmetry.space_group_name_H-M   'P 1'
#
loop_
_entity.id
_entity.type
_entity.pdbx_description
1 polymer ?
#
loop_
_entity_poly.entity_id
_entity_poly.type
_entity_poly.pdbx_seq_one_letter_code
_entity_poly.pdbx_strand_id
1 'polypeptide(L)'
;MKSKDRISHVMVGALIAIVVAALIGAPIMNAMAGGLSAAIGSPESPALEQNETMANFYNGHVVYSEYEQGYFIGSPNGVPALGVTPTISPTSDNKTLDTLYVLVPWWGPSSEPYLPAYDPSAYNITLDCAPANQTVTCFDHPLNIYVPGLGVVPLPGHDHLIGSVDNYQDIWWNVDVVLVFNQTAFPQTVYSTAGITSVSALIQAESMGMASMPIPTNIFLDFRVLPPMNT
;
A
#
# COMPACT_ATOMS: atom_id res chain seq x y z
N MET A 1 -54.29 8.77 -19.25
CA MET A 1 -55.20 9.94 -19.26
C MET A 1 -55.55 10.24 -17.80
N LYS A 2 -55.34 11.38 -17.12
CA LYS A 2 -55.00 12.80 -17.35
C LYS A 2 -54.15 13.23 -16.11
N SER A 3 -52.96 13.81 -16.21
CA SER A 3 -52.56 15.24 -16.39
C SER A 3 -53.09 16.27 -15.37
N LYS A 4 -52.15 16.75 -14.54
CA LYS A 4 -51.84 18.14 -14.06
C LYS A 4 -52.84 18.92 -13.19
N ASP A 5 -52.32 19.49 -12.08
CA ASP A 5 -52.10 20.95 -11.86
C ASP A 5 -51.55 21.20 -10.44
N ARG A 6 -50.33 21.75 -10.27
CA ARG A 6 -49.89 23.16 -10.16
C ARG A 6 -49.76 23.67 -8.71
N ILE A 7 -48.62 24.33 -8.51
CA ILE A 7 -48.03 24.94 -7.33
C ILE A 7 -48.80 26.21 -6.89
N SER A 8 -48.82 26.51 -5.59
CA SER A 8 -49.06 27.87 -5.07
C SER A 8 -48.29 28.08 -3.75
N HIS A 9 -47.52 29.17 -3.71
CA HIS A 9 -46.72 29.64 -2.57
C HIS A 9 -47.60 30.28 -1.48
N VAL A 10 -47.19 30.18 -0.22
CA VAL A 10 -47.46 31.21 0.81
C VAL A 10 -46.20 31.39 1.65
N MET A 11 -45.63 32.60 1.57
CA MET A 11 -44.62 33.14 2.48
C MET A 11 -45.28 33.66 3.76
N VAL A 12 -44.69 33.38 4.92
CA VAL A 12 -44.70 34.18 6.17
C VAL A 12 -43.40 33.77 6.89
N GLY A 13 -42.42 34.60 7.25
CA GLY A 13 -42.39 36.04 7.50
C GLY A 13 -42.46 36.32 9.01
N ALA A 14 -41.32 36.27 9.73
CA ALA A 14 -41.16 37.00 11.00
C ALA A 14 -39.68 37.17 11.38
N LEU A 15 -39.25 38.43 11.33
CA LEU A 15 -38.05 38.99 11.96
C LEU A 15 -38.11 38.87 13.49
N ILE A 16 -36.96 38.65 14.13
CA ILE A 16 -36.65 39.27 15.44
C ILE A 16 -35.24 39.87 15.37
N ALA A 17 -35.16 41.11 15.84
CA ALA A 17 -34.04 42.03 15.73
C ALA A 17 -33.27 42.15 17.05
N ILE A 18 -31.94 42.30 16.91
CA ILE A 18 -31.00 43.17 17.63
C ILE A 18 -30.81 42.97 19.15
N VAL A 19 -29.57 42.62 19.53
CA VAL A 19 -28.81 43.37 20.55
C VAL A 19 -27.37 43.55 20.04
N VAL A 20 -27.00 44.81 19.78
CA VAL A 20 -25.60 45.26 19.63
C VAL A 20 -25.19 45.85 20.97
N ALA A 21 -24.10 45.35 21.55
CA ALA A 21 -23.33 46.04 22.58
C ALA A 21 -21.87 46.10 22.13
N ALA A 22 -21.31 47.30 22.20
CA ALA A 22 -20.04 47.69 21.62
C ALA A 22 -18.91 47.80 22.67
N LEU A 23 -17.67 47.80 22.14
CA LEU A 23 -16.38 48.15 22.75
C LEU A 23 -15.87 47.11 23.77
N ILE A 24 -14.60 46.67 23.75
CA ILE A 24 -13.35 47.44 23.89
C ILE A 24 -12.20 46.67 23.20
N GLY A 25 -11.26 47.41 22.60
CA GLY A 25 -10.25 46.89 21.67
C GLY A 25 -9.16 45.97 22.22
N ALA A 26 -8.58 45.21 21.28
CA ALA A 26 -7.25 44.62 21.34
C ALA A 26 -6.73 44.51 19.89
N PRO A 27 -5.41 44.58 19.66
CA PRO A 27 -4.84 44.85 18.34
C PRO A 27 -5.11 43.74 17.33
N ILE A 28 -5.31 44.16 16.09
CA ILE A 28 -5.32 43.33 14.88
C ILE A 28 -3.95 42.67 14.77
N MET A 29 -3.80 41.45 15.27
CA MET A 29 -2.75 40.57 14.80
C MET A 29 -3.24 39.97 13.48
N ASN A 30 -2.60 40.39 12.39
CA ASN A 30 -2.57 39.59 11.16
C ASN A 30 -2.18 38.18 11.56
N ALA A 31 -3.15 37.27 11.64
CA ALA A 31 -2.84 35.86 11.48
C ALA A 31 -2.36 35.74 10.04
N MET A 32 -1.04 35.79 9.86
CA MET A 32 -0.44 35.16 8.70
C MET A 32 -0.94 33.73 8.72
N ALA A 33 -1.88 33.42 7.83
CA ALA A 33 -2.09 32.07 7.35
C ALA A 33 -0.81 31.68 6.61
N GLY A 34 0.27 31.47 7.37
CA GLY A 34 1.41 30.71 6.93
C GLY A 34 0.87 29.31 6.73
N GLY A 35 0.65 28.96 5.47
CA GLY A 35 0.39 27.58 5.10
C GLY A 35 1.50 26.74 5.71
N LEU A 36 1.13 25.94 6.71
CA LEU A 36 1.86 24.73 7.04
C LEU A 36 1.62 23.78 5.86
N SER A 37 2.33 24.04 4.77
CA SER A 37 2.78 22.99 3.89
C SER A 37 3.71 22.16 4.78
N ALA A 38 3.18 21.11 5.40
CA ALA A 38 4.03 20.07 5.96
C ALA A 38 4.90 19.61 4.79
N ALA A 39 6.18 19.92 4.88
CA ALA A 39 7.15 19.51 3.88
C ALA A 39 7.13 17.99 3.82
N ILE A 40 6.67 17.46 2.69
CA ILE A 40 6.95 16.10 2.23
C ILE A 40 8.48 16.05 2.10
N GLY A 41 9.14 15.21 2.90
CA GLY A 41 10.60 15.15 3.02
C GLY A 41 11.13 15.64 4.37
N SER A 42 10.60 15.11 5.48
CA SER A 42 11.39 15.15 6.72
C SER A 42 12.62 14.25 6.52
N PRO A 43 13.82 14.67 6.95
CA PRO A 43 14.98 13.80 6.89
C PRO A 43 14.71 12.55 7.74
N GLU A 44 15.01 11.40 7.15
CA GLU A 44 14.96 10.06 7.75
C GLU A 44 15.53 10.10 9.17
N SER A 45 14.93 9.37 10.10
CA SER A 45 15.53 9.19 11.42
C SER A 45 16.39 7.94 11.39
N PRO A 46 17.73 8.04 11.45
CA PRO A 46 18.61 6.85 11.47
C PRO A 46 18.40 6.00 12.73
N ALA A 47 17.62 6.49 13.71
CA ALA A 47 17.25 5.77 14.91
C ALA A 47 16.06 4.82 14.69
N LEU A 48 15.38 4.93 13.55
CA LEU A 48 14.19 4.19 13.18
C LEU A 48 14.45 3.21 12.03
N GLU A 49 15.51 3.35 11.22
CA GLU A 49 15.86 2.37 10.19
C GLU A 49 16.09 0.95 10.77
N GLN A 50 15.44 -0.07 10.20
CA GLN A 50 15.87 -1.46 10.39
C GLN A 50 17.02 -1.72 9.40
N ASN A 51 18.12 -2.33 9.86
CA ASN A 51 19.16 -2.87 8.98
C ASN A 51 18.70 -4.12 8.19
N GLU A 52 17.40 -4.30 8.02
CA GLU A 52 16.78 -5.46 7.41
C GLU A 52 16.38 -5.09 5.99
N THR A 53 16.95 -5.83 5.03
CA THR A 53 16.73 -5.58 3.61
C THR A 53 15.86 -6.65 2.99
N MET A 54 14.91 -6.24 2.15
CA MET A 54 14.10 -7.19 1.38
C MET A 54 14.35 -7.06 -0.12
N ALA A 55 14.49 -8.21 -0.78
CA ALA A 55 14.58 -8.28 -2.23
C ALA A 55 13.25 -7.85 -2.86
N ASN A 56 13.36 -7.12 -3.98
CA ASN A 56 12.26 -6.73 -4.83
C ASN A 56 12.70 -6.89 -6.28
N PHE A 57 11.78 -7.29 -7.15
CA PHE A 57 11.99 -7.19 -8.59
C PHE A 57 11.71 -5.77 -9.07
N TYR A 58 12.61 -5.24 -9.89
CA TYR A 58 12.46 -3.96 -10.59
C TYR A 58 13.11 -4.04 -11.97
N ASN A 59 12.32 -3.83 -13.03
CA ASN A 59 12.79 -3.81 -14.42
C ASN A 59 13.71 -4.97 -14.83
N GLY A 60 13.41 -6.19 -14.37
CA GLY A 60 14.14 -7.40 -14.72
C GLY A 60 15.35 -7.69 -13.84
N HIS A 61 15.56 -6.90 -12.78
CA HIS A 61 16.66 -7.04 -11.83
C HIS A 61 16.14 -7.12 -10.40
N VAL A 62 16.97 -7.65 -9.50
CA VAL A 62 16.73 -7.59 -8.07
C VAL A 62 17.30 -6.29 -7.52
N VAL A 63 16.49 -5.57 -6.78
CA VAL A 63 16.87 -4.44 -5.93
C VAL A 63 16.53 -4.78 -4.48
N TYR A 64 17.08 -4.01 -3.55
CA TYR A 64 16.79 -4.20 -2.13
C TYR A 64 16.03 -3.00 -1.61
N SER A 65 15.02 -3.26 -0.77
CA SER A 65 14.34 -2.26 0.02
C SER A 65 14.87 -2.28 1.45
N GLU A 66 14.79 -1.15 2.14
CA GLU A 66 15.06 -1.04 3.56
C GLU A 66 13.86 -0.40 4.24
N TYR A 67 13.39 -1.02 5.32
CA TYR A 67 12.19 -0.60 6.04
C TYR A 67 12.58 0.33 7.19
N GLU A 68 11.86 1.44 7.35
CA GLU A 68 11.97 2.28 8.54
C GLU A 68 11.02 1.74 9.65
N GLN A 69 11.59 1.21 10.73
CA GLN A 69 10.87 0.89 11.97
C GLN A 69 10.27 2.17 12.55
N GLY A 70 8.96 2.37 12.42
CA GLY A 70 8.36 3.56 13.06
C GLY A 70 6.90 3.83 12.74
N TYR A 71 6.38 3.25 11.67
CA TYR A 71 4.99 3.45 11.29
C TYR A 71 4.03 2.37 11.84
N PHE A 72 4.53 1.29 12.45
CA PHE A 72 3.66 0.24 13.01
C PHE A 72 3.81 0.01 14.52
N ILE A 73 4.69 0.72 15.22
CA ILE A 73 4.84 0.61 16.67
C ILE A 73 4.66 1.97 17.36
N GLY A 74 3.48 2.20 17.92
CA GLY A 74 3.27 3.10 19.06
C GLY A 74 3.21 4.60 18.79
N SER A 75 2.02 5.13 18.48
CA SER A 75 1.70 6.54 18.73
C SER A 75 1.85 6.84 20.24
N PRO A 76 2.64 7.86 20.65
CA PRO A 76 2.84 8.17 22.08
C PRO A 76 1.56 8.60 22.82
N ASN A 77 0.44 8.82 22.12
CA ASN A 77 -0.75 9.45 22.69
C ASN A 77 -2.09 8.81 22.26
N GLY A 78 -2.10 7.59 21.71
CA GLY A 78 -3.34 6.84 21.47
C GLY A 78 -4.31 7.46 20.45
N VAL A 79 -3.85 8.38 19.59
CA VAL A 79 -4.61 8.89 18.44
C VAL A 79 -4.02 8.29 17.17
N PRO A 80 -4.83 7.73 16.24
CA PRO A 80 -4.33 7.30 14.93
C PRO A 80 -3.90 8.54 14.13
N ALA A 81 -2.60 8.67 13.89
CA ALA A 81 -2.03 9.58 12.91
C ALA A 81 -2.06 8.93 11.51
N LEU A 82 -1.99 9.74 10.45
CA LEU A 82 -1.76 9.22 9.09
C LEU A 82 -0.46 8.38 9.11
N GLY A 83 -0.47 7.20 8.52
CA GLY A 83 0.72 6.33 8.48
C GLY A 83 1.02 5.52 9.75
N VAL A 84 0.28 5.61 10.88
CA VAL A 84 0.56 4.71 12.03
C VAL A 84 -0.24 3.40 12.02
N THR A 85 -1.01 3.15 10.97
CA THR A 85 -1.76 1.90 10.80
C THR A 85 -1.72 1.55 9.32
N PRO A 86 -1.29 0.33 8.93
CA PRO A 86 -1.04 -0.01 7.53
C PRO A 86 -2.33 0.04 6.71
N THR A 87 -3.49 0.10 7.36
CA THR A 87 -4.78 0.14 6.72
C THR A 87 -5.35 1.54 6.50
N ILE A 88 -4.63 2.59 6.90
CA ILE A 88 -5.04 3.99 6.75
C ILE A 88 -4.15 4.64 5.70
N SER A 89 -4.77 5.23 4.68
CA SER A 89 -4.00 5.92 3.63
C SER A 89 -3.12 7.03 4.22
N PRO A 90 -1.83 7.08 3.87
CA PRO A 90 -0.88 8.03 4.42
C PRO A 90 -0.99 9.43 3.80
N THR A 91 -1.77 9.59 2.73
CA THR A 91 -1.98 10.89 2.08
C THR A 91 -3.46 11.28 2.09
N SER A 92 -3.75 12.56 2.35
CA SER A 92 -5.09 13.12 2.26
C SER A 92 -5.48 13.57 0.84
N ASP A 93 -4.56 13.49 -0.12
CA ASP A 93 -4.55 14.41 -1.28
C ASP A 93 -4.76 13.72 -2.64
N ASN A 94 -5.24 12.48 -2.71
CA ASN A 94 -5.38 11.73 -3.98
C ASN A 94 -4.05 11.64 -4.79
N LYS A 95 -2.89 11.79 -4.14
CA LYS A 95 -1.63 11.41 -4.82
C LYS A 95 -1.69 9.93 -5.12
N THR A 96 -1.49 9.56 -6.38
CA THR A 96 -1.24 8.18 -6.75
C THR A 96 0.05 7.77 -6.04
N LEU A 97 -0.07 6.90 -5.06
CA LEU A 97 1.09 6.25 -4.44
C LEU A 97 1.70 5.29 -5.47
N ASP A 98 3.01 5.10 -5.40
CA ASP A 98 3.64 4.04 -6.16
C ASP A 98 3.12 2.68 -5.64
N THR A 99 3.05 1.69 -6.54
CA THR A 99 2.50 0.38 -6.21
C THR A 99 3.61 -0.62 -5.93
N LEU A 100 3.51 -1.29 -4.78
CA LEU A 100 4.15 -2.57 -4.50
C LEU A 100 3.19 -3.68 -4.91
N TYR A 101 3.58 -4.47 -5.90
CA TYR A 101 2.86 -5.65 -6.34
C TYR A 101 3.36 -6.87 -5.55
N VAL A 102 2.45 -7.52 -4.85
CA VAL A 102 2.68 -8.76 -4.11
C VAL A 102 2.30 -9.94 -4.99
N LEU A 103 3.30 -10.65 -5.50
CA LEU A 103 3.13 -11.79 -6.39
C LEU A 103 2.89 -13.06 -5.57
N VAL A 104 1.68 -13.61 -5.64
CA VAL A 104 1.30 -14.84 -4.93
C VAL A 104 1.21 -16.02 -5.90
N PRO A 105 1.94 -17.11 -5.67
CA PRO A 105 1.91 -18.26 -6.56
C PRO A 105 0.60 -19.08 -6.39
N TRP A 106 -0.17 -19.24 -7.47
CA TRP A 106 -1.55 -19.73 -7.44
C TRP A 106 -1.88 -20.74 -8.56
N TRP A 107 -1.07 -21.79 -8.71
CA TRP A 107 -1.19 -22.82 -9.77
C TRP A 107 -1.19 -24.27 -9.26
N GLY A 108 -1.49 -24.49 -7.98
CA GLY A 108 -1.63 -25.83 -7.41
C GLY A 108 -2.78 -26.66 -8.03
N PRO A 109 -3.06 -27.86 -7.47
CA PRO A 109 -4.23 -28.65 -7.84
C PRO A 109 -5.50 -27.81 -7.84
N SER A 110 -6.47 -28.11 -8.71
CA SER A 110 -7.69 -27.29 -8.83
C SER A 110 -8.51 -27.17 -7.53
N SER A 111 -8.37 -28.13 -6.60
CA SER A 111 -8.98 -28.06 -5.28
C SER A 111 -8.25 -27.11 -4.32
N GLU A 112 -6.96 -26.89 -4.53
CA GLU A 112 -6.06 -26.12 -3.65
C GLU A 112 -5.01 -25.36 -4.49
N PRO A 113 -5.44 -24.40 -5.33
CA PRO A 113 -4.54 -23.71 -6.25
C PRO A 113 -3.47 -22.87 -5.53
N TYR A 114 -3.68 -22.58 -4.25
CA TYR A 114 -2.79 -21.79 -3.39
C TYR A 114 -1.63 -22.57 -2.78
N LEU A 115 -1.58 -23.90 -2.93
CA LEU A 115 -0.54 -24.71 -2.29
C LEU A 115 0.90 -24.24 -2.55
N PRO A 116 1.29 -23.77 -3.75
CA PRO A 116 2.62 -23.21 -3.97
C PRO A 116 3.00 -22.10 -2.99
N ALA A 117 2.03 -21.31 -2.53
CA ALA A 117 2.28 -20.20 -1.61
C ALA A 117 2.49 -20.65 -0.15
N TYR A 118 2.05 -21.86 0.21
CA TYR A 118 2.15 -22.39 1.58
C TYR A 118 3.12 -23.57 1.72
N ASP A 119 3.44 -24.23 0.61
CA ASP A 119 4.49 -25.24 0.50
C ASP A 119 5.35 -24.98 -0.76
N PRO A 120 6.12 -23.88 -0.79
CA PRO A 120 6.96 -23.54 -1.95
C PRO A 120 7.97 -24.64 -2.29
N SER A 121 8.42 -25.39 -1.28
CA SER A 121 9.39 -26.47 -1.43
C SER A 121 8.88 -27.61 -2.33
N ALA A 122 7.60 -27.99 -2.22
CA ALA A 122 6.99 -29.01 -3.06
C ALA A 122 6.90 -28.60 -4.54
N TYR A 123 7.01 -27.30 -4.84
CA TYR A 123 6.94 -26.74 -6.19
C TYR A 123 8.29 -26.26 -6.72
N ASN A 124 9.38 -26.48 -5.97
CA ASN A 124 10.74 -26.03 -6.30
C ASN A 124 10.84 -24.51 -6.51
N ILE A 125 10.10 -23.72 -5.73
CA ILE A 125 10.22 -22.27 -5.71
C ILE A 125 10.82 -21.79 -4.38
N THR A 126 11.52 -20.67 -4.43
CA THR A 126 11.98 -19.94 -3.25
C THR A 126 11.36 -18.55 -3.28
N LEU A 127 10.62 -18.23 -2.23
CA LEU A 127 9.89 -16.97 -2.10
C LEU A 127 10.71 -15.96 -1.27
N ASP A 128 10.60 -14.68 -1.61
CA ASP A 128 11.17 -13.56 -0.84
C ASP A 128 10.59 -13.55 0.57
N CYS A 129 9.25 -13.66 0.64
CA CYS A 129 8.50 -13.80 1.86
C CYS A 129 7.98 -15.21 2.03
N ALA A 130 8.43 -15.88 3.09
CA ALA A 130 7.94 -17.21 3.40
C ALA A 130 6.51 -17.15 4.01
N PRO A 131 5.72 -18.23 3.86
CA PRO A 131 4.41 -18.32 4.51
C PRO A 131 4.55 -18.22 6.03
N ALA A 132 3.47 -17.77 6.69
CA ALA A 132 3.44 -17.47 8.13
C ALA A 132 3.84 -18.62 9.10
N ASN A 133 4.02 -19.84 8.59
CA ASN A 133 4.47 -21.02 9.34
C ASN A 133 5.98 -21.34 9.16
N GLN A 134 6.74 -20.51 8.45
CA GLN A 134 8.18 -20.65 8.23
C GLN A 134 8.98 -19.50 8.86
N THR A 135 10.28 -19.73 9.09
CA THR A 135 11.16 -18.84 9.88
C THR A 135 11.68 -17.61 9.13
N VAL A 136 11.42 -17.46 7.83
CA VAL A 136 11.77 -16.21 7.11
C VAL A 136 10.65 -15.21 7.40
N THR A 137 10.94 -14.31 8.34
CA THR A 137 10.00 -13.27 8.76
C THR A 137 10.08 -12.15 7.73
N CYS A 138 9.01 -11.94 6.97
CA CYS A 138 8.86 -10.65 6.33
C CYS A 138 8.45 -9.62 7.38
N PHE A 139 8.98 -8.42 7.25
CA PHE A 139 8.76 -7.36 8.21
C PHE A 139 7.39 -6.72 7.96
N ASP A 140 6.76 -6.21 9.02
CA ASP A 140 5.57 -5.36 8.95
C ASP A 140 4.31 -5.93 8.26
N HIS A 141 4.08 -7.25 8.36
CA HIS A 141 2.85 -7.87 7.87
C HIS A 141 2.00 -8.50 8.98
N PRO A 142 0.66 -8.55 8.81
CA PRO A 142 -0.19 -9.34 9.68
C PRO A 142 0.03 -10.84 9.43
N LEU A 143 -0.23 -11.69 10.44
CA LEU A 143 -0.17 -13.15 10.27
C LEU A 143 -1.31 -13.71 9.38
N ASN A 144 -2.38 -12.93 9.20
CA ASN A 144 -3.54 -13.28 8.39
C ASN A 144 -3.98 -12.09 7.55
N ILE A 145 -4.53 -12.36 6.37
CA ILE A 145 -5.12 -11.35 5.48
C ILE A 145 -6.57 -11.68 5.17
N TYR A 146 -7.36 -10.65 4.89
CA TYR A 146 -8.69 -10.82 4.33
C TYR A 146 -8.59 -10.79 2.79
N VAL A 147 -8.97 -11.90 2.16
CA VAL A 147 -9.07 -11.99 0.69
C VAL A 147 -10.54 -12.08 0.31
N PRO A 148 -11.04 -11.17 -0.56
CA PRO A 148 -12.41 -11.26 -1.07
C PRO A 148 -12.71 -12.65 -1.65
N GLY A 149 -13.78 -13.28 -1.14
CA GLY A 149 -14.19 -14.63 -1.57
C GLY A 149 -13.56 -15.79 -0.80
N LEU A 150 -12.44 -15.59 -0.11
CA LEU A 150 -11.82 -16.61 0.76
C LEU A 150 -11.99 -16.31 2.26
N GLY A 151 -12.28 -15.06 2.62
CA GLY A 151 -12.38 -14.64 4.02
C GLY A 151 -10.99 -14.38 4.62
N VAL A 152 -10.85 -14.63 5.93
CA VAL A 152 -9.57 -14.48 6.63
C VAL A 152 -8.76 -15.75 6.43
N VAL A 153 -7.60 -15.63 5.79
CA VAL A 153 -6.66 -16.72 5.53
C VAL A 153 -5.28 -16.38 6.10
N PRO A 154 -4.43 -17.37 6.41
CA PRO A 154 -3.03 -17.10 6.74
C PRO A 154 -2.37 -16.30 5.62
N LEU A 155 -1.35 -15.49 5.93
CA LEU A 155 -0.62 -14.79 4.88
C LEU A 155 0.12 -15.80 3.97
N PRO A 156 -0.16 -15.84 2.66
CA PRO A 156 0.57 -16.69 1.72
C PRO A 156 2.02 -16.19 1.57
N GLY A 157 2.93 -17.12 1.28
CA GLY A 157 4.25 -16.73 0.78
C GLY A 157 4.12 -16.01 -0.57
N HIS A 158 5.02 -15.07 -0.82
CA HIS A 158 4.94 -14.16 -1.97
C HIS A 158 6.29 -13.49 -2.27
N ASP A 159 6.36 -12.90 -3.47
CA ASP A 159 7.50 -12.07 -3.92
C ASP A 159 7.05 -10.63 -4.13
N HIS A 160 8.02 -9.70 -4.15
CA HIS A 160 7.77 -8.27 -4.30
C HIS A 160 8.19 -7.77 -5.69
N LEU A 161 7.31 -7.01 -6.33
CA LEU A 161 7.59 -6.31 -7.58
C LEU A 161 7.24 -4.83 -7.41
N ILE A 162 8.16 -3.94 -7.76
CA ILE A 162 7.93 -2.48 -7.69
C ILE A 162 7.96 -1.84 -9.07
N GLY A 163 7.20 -0.76 -9.23
CA GLY A 163 7.12 0.01 -10.48
C GLY A 163 8.10 1.18 -10.60
N SER A 164 8.75 1.55 -9.50
CA SER A 164 9.57 2.75 -9.35
C SER A 164 10.67 2.50 -8.31
N VAL A 165 11.62 3.41 -8.20
CA VAL A 165 12.55 3.49 -7.07
C VAL A 165 12.50 4.85 -6.38
N ASP A 166 11.64 5.75 -6.85
CA ASP A 166 11.48 7.15 -6.42
C ASP A 166 12.76 7.87 -5.98
N ASN A 167 13.78 7.86 -6.85
CA ASN A 167 15.10 8.44 -6.56
C ASN A 167 15.76 7.93 -5.26
N TYR A 168 15.44 6.70 -4.87
CA TYR A 168 15.90 6.04 -3.64
C TYR A 168 15.50 6.81 -2.37
N GLN A 169 14.41 7.57 -2.44
CA GLN A 169 13.81 8.21 -1.27
C GLN A 169 12.83 7.25 -0.61
N ASP A 170 12.64 7.44 0.68
CA ASP A 170 11.57 6.81 1.41
C ASP A 170 10.20 7.34 0.97
N ILE A 171 9.30 6.42 0.65
CA ILE A 171 7.94 6.73 0.22
C ILE A 171 6.94 5.69 0.72
N TRP A 172 5.68 6.11 0.74
CA TRP A 172 4.54 5.24 0.92
C TRP A 172 4.15 4.51 -0.36
N TRP A 173 4.02 3.20 -0.25
CA TRP A 173 3.61 2.27 -1.29
C TRP A 173 2.19 1.80 -1.05
N ASN A 174 1.36 1.82 -2.09
CA ASN A 174 0.09 1.10 -2.11
C ASN A 174 0.37 -0.39 -2.42
N VAL A 175 -0.21 -1.29 -1.63
CA VAL A 175 -0.02 -2.73 -1.82
C VAL A 175 -1.15 -3.32 -2.66
N ASP A 176 -0.81 -3.90 -3.80
CA ASP A 176 -1.74 -4.67 -4.63
C ASP A 176 -1.31 -6.13 -4.70
N VAL A 177 -2.26 -7.05 -4.59
CA VAL A 177 -2.01 -8.48 -4.70
C VAL A 177 -2.22 -8.96 -6.13
N VAL A 178 -1.28 -9.74 -6.65
CA VAL A 178 -1.37 -10.40 -7.96
C VAL A 178 -1.33 -11.91 -7.74
N LEU A 179 -2.38 -12.61 -8.19
CA LEU A 179 -2.38 -14.07 -8.21
C LEU A 179 -1.74 -14.55 -9.51
N VAL A 180 -0.65 -15.29 -9.43
CA VAL A 180 0.03 -15.84 -10.61
C VAL A 180 -0.47 -17.26 -10.84
N PHE A 181 -1.14 -17.49 -11.97
CA PHE A 181 -1.81 -18.76 -12.28
C PHE A 181 -0.93 -19.74 -13.07
N ASN A 182 0.22 -19.27 -13.56
CA ASN A 182 1.13 -20.09 -14.35
C ASN A 182 2.52 -20.11 -13.73
N GLN A 183 3.02 -21.31 -13.44
CA GLN A 183 4.35 -21.50 -12.88
C GLN A 183 5.45 -20.82 -13.71
N THR A 184 5.39 -20.87 -15.05
CA THR A 184 6.46 -20.27 -15.88
C THR A 184 6.44 -18.74 -15.87
N ALA A 185 5.33 -18.14 -15.46
CA ALA A 185 5.23 -16.69 -15.27
C ALA A 185 5.74 -16.27 -13.88
N PHE A 186 5.84 -17.18 -12.91
CA PHE A 186 6.31 -16.83 -11.58
C PHE A 186 7.85 -16.83 -11.50
N PRO A 187 8.49 -15.82 -10.89
CA PRO A 187 9.91 -15.84 -10.61
C PRO A 187 10.24 -16.98 -9.65
N GLN A 188 10.90 -18.04 -10.13
CA GLN A 188 11.06 -19.27 -9.33
C GLN A 188 12.01 -19.09 -8.12
N THR A 189 12.80 -18.03 -8.11
CA THR A 189 13.71 -17.68 -7.01
C THR A 189 13.75 -16.17 -6.84
N VAL A 190 14.13 -15.74 -5.64
CA VAL A 190 14.43 -14.35 -5.25
C VAL A 190 15.48 -13.65 -6.13
N TYR A 191 16.23 -14.41 -6.93
CA TYR A 191 17.26 -13.91 -7.87
C TYR A 191 16.93 -14.19 -9.34
N SER A 192 15.68 -14.56 -9.63
CA SER A 192 15.25 -14.91 -10.97
C SER A 192 15.32 -13.70 -11.90
N THR A 193 15.76 -13.93 -13.13
CA THR A 193 15.62 -12.98 -14.25
C THR A 193 14.48 -13.37 -15.19
N ALA A 194 13.85 -14.53 -14.94
CA ALA A 194 12.71 -15.04 -15.69
C ALA A 194 11.40 -14.90 -14.90
N GLY A 195 10.27 -14.91 -15.61
CA GLY A 195 8.95 -14.68 -15.02
C GLY A 195 8.61 -13.20 -14.91
N ILE A 196 7.70 -12.88 -13.98
CA ILE A 196 7.24 -11.53 -13.69
C ILE A 196 8.28 -10.84 -12.79
N THR A 197 9.30 -10.28 -13.42
CA THR A 197 10.38 -9.53 -12.76
C THR A 197 10.35 -8.03 -13.10
N SER A 198 9.31 -7.59 -13.80
CA SER A 198 9.06 -6.19 -14.17
C SER A 198 7.56 -5.94 -14.36
N VAL A 199 7.13 -4.68 -14.23
CA VAL A 199 5.72 -4.29 -14.48
C VAL A 199 5.31 -4.58 -15.93
N SER A 200 6.21 -4.46 -16.90
CA SER A 200 5.91 -4.83 -18.29
C SER A 200 5.69 -6.34 -18.45
N ALA A 201 6.47 -7.18 -17.76
CA ALA A 201 6.26 -8.62 -17.72
C ALA A 201 4.95 -9.00 -17.00
N LEU A 202 4.58 -8.27 -15.93
CA LEU A 202 3.28 -8.41 -15.28
C LEU A 202 2.13 -8.14 -16.25
N ILE A 203 2.14 -6.98 -16.91
CA ILE A 203 1.10 -6.61 -17.89
C ILE A 203 1.00 -7.65 -19.02
N GLN A 204 2.14 -8.18 -19.47
CA GLN A 204 2.14 -9.25 -20.45
C GLN A 204 1.50 -10.53 -19.90
N ALA A 205 1.87 -10.96 -18.70
CA ALA A 205 1.30 -12.14 -18.05
C ALA A 205 -0.22 -12.00 -17.82
N GLU A 206 -0.69 -10.84 -17.42
CA GLU A 206 -2.11 -10.49 -17.30
C GLU A 206 -2.84 -10.67 -18.64
N SER A 207 -2.28 -10.10 -19.72
CA SER A 207 -2.88 -10.19 -21.07
C SER A 207 -2.98 -11.62 -21.60
N MET A 208 -2.12 -12.52 -21.10
CA MET A 208 -2.09 -13.93 -21.44
C MET A 208 -2.94 -14.80 -20.49
N GLY A 209 -3.56 -14.21 -19.47
CA GLY A 209 -4.29 -14.94 -18.43
C GLY A 209 -3.39 -15.78 -17.52
N MET A 210 -2.09 -15.49 -17.48
CA MET A 210 -1.10 -16.15 -16.62
C MET A 210 -1.03 -15.54 -15.22
N ALA A 211 -1.57 -14.33 -15.05
CA ALA A 211 -1.72 -13.65 -13.77
C ALA A 211 -3.09 -12.95 -13.71
N SER A 212 -3.59 -12.68 -12.50
CA SER A 212 -4.74 -11.80 -12.30
C SER A 212 -4.36 -10.36 -12.60
N MET A 213 -5.35 -9.52 -12.89
CA MET A 213 -5.19 -8.07 -12.68
C MET A 213 -4.81 -7.79 -11.21
N PRO A 214 -4.17 -6.65 -10.89
CA PRO A 214 -3.83 -6.29 -9.53
C PRO A 214 -5.11 -6.16 -8.69
N ILE A 215 -5.12 -6.81 -7.55
CA ILE A 215 -6.23 -6.82 -6.59
C ILE A 215 -5.88 -5.79 -5.51
N PRO A 216 -6.56 -4.63 -5.47
CA PRO A 216 -6.21 -3.60 -4.52
C PRO A 216 -6.46 -4.06 -3.10
N THR A 217 -5.54 -3.71 -2.21
CA THR A 217 -5.72 -3.88 -0.77
C THR A 217 -5.97 -2.52 -0.11
N ASN A 218 -6.20 -2.51 1.20
CA ASN A 218 -6.14 -1.29 1.99
C ASN A 218 -4.79 -1.13 2.68
N ILE A 219 -3.79 -1.93 2.33
CA ILE A 219 -2.48 -1.97 2.99
C ILE A 219 -1.54 -0.96 2.32
N PHE A 220 -0.83 -0.22 3.16
CA PHE A 220 0.24 0.70 2.79
C PHE A 220 1.50 0.34 3.56
N LEU A 221 2.65 0.34 2.89
CA LEU A 221 3.97 0.13 3.47
C LEU A 221 4.85 1.35 3.17
N ASP A 222 5.78 1.63 4.06
CA ASP A 222 6.72 2.75 3.98
C ASP A 222 8.12 2.15 3.97
N PHE A 223 8.82 2.36 2.85
CA PHE A 223 10.20 1.91 2.68
C PHE A 223 10.86 2.66 1.53
N ARG A 224 12.19 2.72 1.58
CA ARG A 224 13.02 3.15 0.45
C ARG A 224 13.57 1.97 -0.32
N VAL A 225 13.84 2.19 -1.60
CA VAL A 225 14.69 1.29 -2.39
C VAL A 225 16.14 1.73 -2.23
N LEU A 226 17.03 0.78 -1.90
CA LEU A 226 18.45 1.03 -1.79
C LEU A 226 19.08 1.23 -3.17
N PRO A 227 20.02 2.18 -3.30
CA PRO A 227 20.83 2.31 -4.52
C PRO A 227 21.57 1.00 -4.83
N PRO A 228 21.89 0.74 -6.11
CA PRO A 228 22.77 -0.37 -6.46
C PRO A 228 24.08 -0.24 -5.68
N MET A 229 24.52 -1.34 -5.06
CA MET A 229 25.85 -1.34 -4.44
C MET A 229 26.90 -1.08 -5.54
N ASN A 230 27.64 0.02 -5.41
CA ASN A 230 28.79 0.28 -6.29
C ASN A 230 29.84 -0.81 -6.05
N THR A 231 29.90 -1.79 -6.95
CA THR A 231 30.95 -2.82 -6.98
C THR A 231 32.24 -2.29 -7.60
#